data_AF-A0A1C0VB37-F1
#
_entry.id   AF-A0A1C0VB37-F1
#
_cell.length_a   1.000
_cell.length_b   1.000
_cell.length_c   1.000
_cell.angle_alpha   90.00
_cell.angle_beta   90.00
_cell.angle_gamma   90.00
#
_symmetry.space_group_name_H-M   'P 1'
#
loop_
_entity.id
_entity.type
_entity.pdbx_description
1 polymer ?
#
loop_
_entity_poly.entity_id
_entity_poly.type
_entity_poly.pdbx_seq_one_letter_code
_entity_poly.pdbx_strand_id
1 'polypeptide(L)'
;MGLITILVGVVRVATVGWEVQPALAGGSSSLAEWQSLIEQSEKLREEVAIALRVVSRAPEEVFCVGARIGHPIESLSGFRITPVTCRFGNWMLELEADNLAVQTDGTVLPVEQLLDRPVAERARFTTVRFQLQRWRWYPVAPELGQGVSEKAKN
;
A
#
# COMPACT_ATOMS: atom_id res chain seq x y z
N MET A 1 54.00 -32.40 -15.54
CA MET A 1 53.52 -31.14 -16.16
C MET A 1 52.16 -31.41 -16.77
N GLY A 2 51.08 -31.02 -16.07
CA GLY A 2 49.71 -31.17 -16.56
C GLY A 2 49.02 -29.82 -16.45
N LEU A 3 48.64 -29.25 -17.59
CA LEU A 3 47.93 -27.98 -17.69
C LEU A 3 46.48 -28.19 -17.24
N ILE A 4 46.01 -27.44 -16.24
CA ILE A 4 44.59 -27.37 -15.88
C ILE A 4 44.00 -26.17 -16.62
N THR A 5 43.14 -26.46 -17.60
CA THR A 5 42.35 -25.46 -18.33
C THR A 5 41.17 -25.03 -17.45
N ILE A 6 41.16 -23.77 -17.00
CA ILE A 6 40.04 -23.19 -16.25
C ILE A 6 39.10 -22.51 -17.25
N LEU A 7 37.89 -23.07 -17.42
CA LEU A 7 36.77 -22.45 -18.11
C LEU A 7 36.22 -21.30 -17.25
N VAL A 8 36.47 -20.06 -17.66
CA VAL A 8 35.84 -18.87 -17.05
C VAL A 8 34.43 -18.75 -17.63
N GLY A 9 33.44 -19.28 -16.90
CA GLY A 9 32.03 -19.01 -17.17
C GLY A 9 31.72 -17.54 -16.90
N VAL A 10 31.38 -16.80 -17.94
CA VAL A 10 30.88 -15.43 -17.83
C VAL A 10 29.50 -15.49 -17.17
N VAL A 11 29.45 -15.24 -15.86
CA VAL A 11 28.20 -15.01 -15.15
C VAL A 11 27.67 -13.67 -15.61
N ARG A 12 26.67 -13.69 -16.49
CA ARG A 12 25.86 -12.52 -16.80
C ARG A 12 25.10 -12.16 -15.52
N VAL A 13 25.62 -11.18 -14.81
CA VAL A 13 24.87 -10.49 -13.75
C VAL A 13 23.73 -9.77 -14.45
N ALA A 14 22.54 -10.36 -14.38
CA ALA A 14 21.31 -9.64 -14.71
C ALA A 14 21.18 -8.53 -13.66
N THR A 15 21.54 -7.31 -14.04
CA THR A 15 21.19 -6.11 -13.29
C THR A 15 19.67 -6.07 -13.25
N VAL A 16 19.11 -6.41 -12.09
CA VAL A 16 17.70 -6.11 -11.79
C VAL A 16 17.58 -4.60 -11.91
N GLY A 17 16.95 -4.16 -13.00
CA GLY A 17 16.58 -2.77 -13.16
C GLY A 17 15.71 -2.41 -11.98
N TRP A 18 16.22 -1.54 -11.10
CA TRP A 18 15.38 -0.79 -10.18
C TRP A 18 14.46 0.05 -11.05
N GLU A 19 13.26 -0.46 -11.33
CA GLU A 19 12.14 0.40 -11.66
C GLU A 19 12.04 1.44 -10.54
N VAL A 20 12.11 2.70 -10.94
CA VAL A 20 11.99 3.85 -10.05
C VAL A 20 10.55 3.86 -9.56
N GLN A 21 10.28 3.09 -8.50
CA GLN A 21 9.04 3.22 -7.76
C GLN A 21 9.01 4.68 -7.26
N PRO A 22 7.93 5.43 -7.51
CA PRO A 22 7.79 6.76 -6.92
C PRO A 22 8.03 6.61 -5.41
N ALA A 23 8.76 7.54 -4.80
CA ALA A 23 9.05 7.48 -3.37
C ALA A 23 7.74 7.44 -2.57
N LEU A 24 7.26 6.23 -2.26
CA LEU A 24 6.06 5.98 -1.48
C LEU A 24 6.43 6.21 -0.02
N ALA A 25 6.16 7.42 0.47
CA ALA A 25 6.25 7.67 1.90
C ALA A 25 5.12 6.90 2.59
N GLY A 26 5.48 5.94 3.44
CA GLY A 26 4.52 5.28 4.32
C GLY A 26 3.82 6.32 5.21
N GLY A 27 2.55 6.10 5.53
CA GLY A 27 1.91 6.92 6.54
C GLY A 27 0.61 6.31 7.05
N SER A 28 0.14 6.89 8.15
CA SER A 28 -1.06 6.47 8.85
C SER A 28 -2.31 7.29 8.52
N SER A 29 -3.42 6.63 8.28
CA SER A 29 -4.75 7.24 8.18
C SER A 29 -5.72 6.56 9.14
N SER A 30 -6.86 7.20 9.36
CA SER A 30 -7.99 6.54 10.01
C SER A 30 -8.80 5.71 8.99
N LEU A 31 -9.60 4.75 9.45
CA LEU A 31 -10.54 4.03 8.60
C LEU A 31 -11.57 4.97 7.97
N ALA A 32 -11.95 6.04 8.68
CA ALA A 32 -12.90 7.04 8.19
C ALA A 32 -12.48 7.66 6.83
N GLU A 33 -11.17 7.80 6.56
CA GLU A 33 -10.66 8.29 5.29
C GLU A 33 -10.94 7.33 4.11
N TRP A 34 -11.17 6.05 4.40
CA TRP A 34 -11.44 5.00 3.41
C TRP A 34 -12.92 4.64 3.32
N GLN A 35 -13.80 5.39 4.00
CA GLN A 35 -15.23 5.12 4.04
C GLN A 35 -15.86 5.07 2.64
N SER A 36 -15.46 5.97 1.74
CA SER A 36 -15.95 5.99 0.36
C SER A 36 -15.56 4.76 -0.46
N LEU A 37 -14.48 4.06 -0.07
CA LEU A 37 -14.08 2.80 -0.68
C LEU A 37 -14.86 1.63 -0.09
N ILE A 38 -15.09 1.64 1.23
CA ILE A 38 -15.87 0.63 1.95
C ILE A 38 -17.33 0.63 1.47
N GLU A 39 -17.90 1.80 1.20
CA GLU A 39 -19.29 1.96 0.74
C GLU A 39 -19.56 1.42 -0.67
N GLN A 40 -18.51 1.10 -1.45
CA GLN A 40 -18.66 0.52 -2.79
C GLN A 40 -19.17 -0.93 -2.76
N SER A 41 -19.12 -1.60 -1.60
CA SER A 41 -19.61 -2.97 -1.43
C SER A 41 -20.42 -3.10 -0.14
N GLU A 42 -21.69 -3.51 -0.28
CA GLU A 42 -22.57 -3.77 0.86
C GLU A 42 -21.99 -4.82 1.82
N LYS A 43 -21.41 -5.89 1.26
CA LYS A 43 -20.76 -6.95 2.05
C LYS A 43 -19.58 -6.42 2.85
N LEU A 44 -18.67 -5.66 2.22
CA LEU A 44 -17.53 -5.06 2.92
C LEU A 44 -17.99 -4.11 4.03
N ARG A 45 -19.00 -3.27 3.75
CA ARG A 45 -19.61 -2.36 4.73
C ARG A 45 -20.13 -3.12 5.96
N GLU A 46 -20.83 -4.23 5.75
CA GLU A 46 -21.33 -5.07 6.85
C GLU A 46 -20.21 -5.70 7.67
N GLU A 47 -19.20 -6.28 7.00
CA GLU A 47 -18.04 -6.89 7.65
C GLU A 47 -17.29 -5.87 8.52
N VAL A 48 -17.05 -4.66 8.00
CA VAL A 48 -16.42 -3.56 8.74
C VAL A 48 -17.29 -3.14 9.92
N ALA A 49 -18.61 -2.99 9.74
CA ALA A 49 -19.51 -2.61 10.82
C ALA A 49 -19.57 -3.65 11.95
N ILE A 50 -19.43 -4.94 11.64
CA ILE A 50 -19.30 -6.02 12.63
C ILE A 50 -17.94 -5.91 13.34
N ALA A 51 -16.85 -5.74 12.59
CA ALA A 51 -15.51 -5.63 13.15
C ALA A 51 -15.39 -4.44 14.13
N LEU A 52 -15.93 -3.26 13.77
CA LEU A 52 -15.97 -2.07 14.65
C LEU A 52 -16.71 -2.33 15.96
N ARG A 53 -17.84 -3.06 15.90
CA ARG A 53 -18.60 -3.47 17.10
C ARG A 53 -17.80 -4.42 17.98
N VAL A 54 -17.10 -5.39 17.39
CA VAL A 54 -16.27 -6.37 18.12
C VAL A 54 -15.13 -5.68 18.86
N VAL A 55 -14.46 -4.71 18.23
CA VAL A 55 -13.36 -3.98 18.88
C VAL A 55 -13.82 -2.79 19.73
N SER A 56 -15.12 -2.46 19.69
CA SER A 56 -15.71 -1.29 20.37
C SER A 56 -14.98 0.02 20.04
N ARG A 57 -14.74 0.27 18.75
CA ARG A 57 -14.06 1.47 18.24
C ARG A 57 -14.89 2.19 17.18
N ALA A 58 -14.76 3.51 17.14
CA ALA A 58 -15.23 4.32 16.04
C ALA A 58 -14.28 4.21 14.82
N PRO A 59 -14.75 4.47 13.58
CA PRO A 59 -13.90 4.47 12.38
C PRO A 59 -12.66 5.37 12.50
N GLU A 60 -12.77 6.50 13.19
CA GLU A 60 -11.68 7.47 13.39
C GLU A 60 -10.55 6.91 14.27
N GLU A 61 -10.85 5.90 15.10
CA GLU A 61 -9.90 5.27 16.02
C GLU A 61 -9.21 4.04 15.41
N VAL A 62 -9.69 3.54 14.27
CA VAL A 62 -9.09 2.41 13.56
C VAL A 62 -7.95 2.91 12.69
N PHE A 63 -6.74 2.43 12.98
CA PHE A 63 -5.54 2.84 12.29
C PHE A 63 -5.30 2.03 11.03
N CYS A 64 -5.04 2.74 9.93
CA CYS A 64 -4.74 2.21 8.62
C CYS A 64 -3.35 2.67 8.17
N VAL A 65 -2.60 1.77 7.52
CA VAL A 65 -1.28 2.04 6.95
C VAL A 65 -1.33 1.83 5.45
N GLY A 66 -0.87 2.84 4.71
CA GLY A 66 -0.79 2.80 3.26
C GLY A 66 0.25 3.78 2.74
N ALA A 67 0.49 3.71 1.44
CA ALA A 67 1.40 4.60 0.76
C ALA A 67 0.78 5.99 0.49
N ARG A 68 1.64 6.95 0.17
CA ARG A 68 1.27 8.26 -0.37
C ARG A 68 1.95 8.48 -1.71
N ILE A 69 1.29 9.24 -2.58
CA ILE A 69 1.91 9.76 -3.80
C ILE A 69 3.04 10.72 -3.39
N GLY A 70 4.24 10.45 -3.90
CA GLY A 70 5.42 11.28 -3.68
C GLY A 70 5.44 12.54 -4.54
N HIS A 71 6.54 13.29 -4.44
CA HIS A 71 6.74 14.57 -5.15
C HIS A 71 6.73 14.55 -6.70
N PRO A 72 6.93 13.43 -7.43
CA PRO A 72 6.94 13.47 -8.90
C PRO A 72 5.63 14.00 -9.53
N ILE A 73 4.52 13.98 -8.78
CA ILE A 73 3.23 14.55 -9.18
C ILE A 73 2.83 15.56 -8.10
N GLU A 74 3.38 16.77 -8.18
CA GLU A 74 3.23 17.80 -7.15
C GLU A 74 1.77 18.08 -6.77
N SER A 75 0.88 18.12 -7.76
CA SER A 75 -0.56 18.35 -7.57
C SER A 75 -1.29 17.23 -6.81
N LEU A 76 -0.71 16.03 -6.78
CA LEU A 76 -1.23 14.88 -6.04
C LEU A 76 -0.33 14.49 -4.86
N SER A 77 0.69 15.32 -4.54
CA SER A 77 1.63 15.01 -3.47
C SER A 77 0.91 14.86 -2.14
N GLY A 78 1.19 13.77 -1.43
CA GLY A 78 0.59 13.47 -0.13
C GLY A 78 -0.77 12.78 -0.17
N PHE A 79 -1.41 12.65 -1.35
CA PHE A 79 -2.61 11.83 -1.49
C PHE A 79 -2.31 10.38 -1.12
N ARG A 80 -3.24 9.76 -0.38
CA ARG A 80 -3.19 8.34 -0.05
C ARG A 80 -3.48 7.49 -1.28
N ILE A 81 -2.86 6.33 -1.33
CA ILE A 81 -3.13 5.31 -2.34
C ILE A 81 -3.27 3.94 -1.68
N THR A 82 -3.95 3.03 -2.38
CA THR A 82 -4.05 1.62 -2.01
C THR A 82 -2.89 0.80 -2.64
N PRO A 83 -2.56 -0.40 -2.11
CA PRO A 83 -3.22 -1.10 -1.02
C PRO A 83 -3.09 -0.37 0.33
N VAL A 84 -4.12 -0.50 1.16
CA VAL A 84 -4.11 -0.01 2.55
C VAL A 84 -4.49 -1.13 3.48
N THR A 85 -3.86 -1.19 4.65
CA THR A 85 -4.16 -2.17 5.68
C THR A 85 -4.61 -1.51 6.97
N CYS A 86 -5.80 -1.87 7.46
CA CYS A 86 -6.41 -1.35 8.68
C CYS A 86 -6.43 -2.40 9.79
N ARG A 87 -6.08 -2.00 11.02
CA ARG A 87 -5.99 -2.92 12.16
C ARG A 87 -7.25 -2.88 13.03
N PHE A 88 -7.90 -4.02 13.17
CA PHE A 88 -9.03 -4.28 14.06
C PHE A 88 -8.61 -5.28 15.15
N GLY A 89 -7.95 -4.80 16.20
CA GLY A 89 -7.45 -5.65 17.29
C GLY A 89 -6.43 -6.68 16.77
N ASN A 90 -6.84 -7.95 16.74
CA ASN A 90 -6.04 -9.09 16.27
C ASN A 90 -6.28 -9.43 14.79
N TRP A 91 -7.06 -8.64 14.08
CA TRP A 91 -7.34 -8.82 12.65
C TRP A 91 -6.86 -7.61 11.85
N MET A 92 -6.45 -7.87 10.62
CA MET A 92 -6.12 -6.87 9.62
C MET A 92 -7.13 -6.97 8.49
N LEU A 93 -7.60 -5.82 8.02
CA LEU A 93 -8.33 -5.67 6.78
C LEU A 93 -7.39 -5.04 5.76
N GLU A 94 -7.15 -5.71 4.65
CA GLU A 94 -6.46 -5.12 3.50
C GLU A 94 -7.48 -4.77 2.42
N LEU A 95 -7.42 -3.52 1.96
CA LEU A 95 -8.21 -2.99 0.86
C LEU A 95 -7.29 -2.74 -0.34
N GLU A 96 -7.69 -3.26 -1.49
CA GLU A 96 -7.01 -3.05 -2.76
C GLU A 96 -7.98 -2.42 -3.76
N ALA A 97 -7.53 -1.36 -4.41
CA ALA A 97 -8.32 -0.59 -5.34
C ALA A 97 -7.45 -0.08 -6.49
N ASP A 98 -8.09 0.25 -7.61
CA ASP A 98 -7.41 1.07 -8.62
C ASP A 98 -7.28 2.49 -8.09
N ASN A 99 -6.06 3.03 -8.17
CA ASN A 99 -5.78 4.42 -7.82
C ASN A 99 -5.97 5.27 -9.08
N LEU A 100 -7.10 5.97 -9.18
CA LEU A 100 -7.48 6.70 -10.37
C LEU A 100 -7.30 8.21 -10.15
N ALA A 101 -6.36 8.81 -10.87
CA ALA A 101 -6.18 10.25 -10.89
C ALA A 101 -7.24 10.91 -11.78
N VAL A 102 -7.79 12.02 -11.31
CA VAL A 102 -8.84 12.77 -12.02
C VAL A 102 -8.34 14.16 -12.38
N GLN A 103 -8.48 14.52 -13.65
CA GLN A 103 -8.25 15.85 -14.19
C GLN A 103 -9.44 16.78 -13.95
N THR A 104 -9.18 18.08 -13.97
CA THR A 104 -10.23 19.12 -13.84
C THR A 104 -11.31 19.04 -14.93
N ASP A 105 -10.98 18.50 -16.11
CA ASP A 105 -11.94 18.29 -17.21
C ASP A 105 -12.72 16.95 -17.11
N GLY A 106 -12.48 16.16 -16.06
CA GLY A 106 -13.12 14.88 -15.83
C GLY A 106 -12.38 13.67 -16.44
N THR A 107 -11.26 13.88 -17.14
CA THR A 107 -10.42 12.76 -17.61
C THR A 107 -9.90 11.96 -16.42
N VAL A 108 -9.95 10.63 -16.54
CA VAL A 108 -9.51 9.69 -15.50
C VAL A 108 -8.41 8.78 -16.04
N LEU A 109 -7.30 8.66 -15.31
CA LEU A 109 -6.22 7.73 -15.62
C LEU A 109 -5.73 7.02 -14.36
N PRO A 110 -5.20 5.79 -14.46
CA PRO A 110 -4.47 5.18 -13.37
C PRO A 110 -3.26 6.05 -12.97
N VAL A 111 -3.03 6.20 -11.66
CA VAL A 111 -1.93 6.99 -11.10
C VAL A 111 -0.58 6.52 -11.65
N GLU A 112 -0.42 5.22 -11.86
CA GLU A 112 0.80 4.59 -12.38
C GLU A 112 1.14 5.09 -13.79
N GLN A 113 0.12 5.35 -14.61
CA GLN A 113 0.29 5.86 -15.97
C GLN A 113 0.64 7.35 -16.00
N LEU A 114 0.51 8.07 -14.88
CA LEU A 114 0.87 9.49 -14.85
C LEU A 114 2.38 9.71 -14.88
N LEU A 115 3.18 8.77 -14.37
CA LEU A 115 4.63 8.95 -14.31
C LEU A 115 5.26 9.05 -15.70
N ASP A 116 4.67 8.39 -16.69
CA ASP A 116 5.09 8.41 -18.10
C ASP A 116 4.64 9.67 -18.85
N ARG A 117 3.83 10.53 -18.21
CA ARG A 117 3.29 11.74 -18.83
C ARG A 117 4.18 12.95 -18.61
N PRO A 118 4.20 13.92 -19.55
CA PRO A 118 4.88 15.20 -19.35
C PRO A 118 4.43 15.91 -18.07
N VAL A 119 5.35 16.59 -17.39
CA VAL A 119 5.10 17.33 -16.13
C VAL A 119 3.86 18.23 -16.22
N ALA A 120 3.74 18.97 -17.31
CA ALA A 120 2.62 19.89 -17.55
C ALA A 120 1.26 19.17 -17.63
N GLU A 121 1.24 17.92 -18.10
CA GLU A 121 0.01 17.12 -18.19
C GLU A 121 -0.35 16.51 -16.83
N ARG A 122 0.65 16.09 -16.06
CA ARG A 122 0.48 15.57 -14.68
C ARG A 122 -0.13 16.61 -13.75
N ALA A 123 0.30 17.87 -13.86
CA ALA A 123 -0.17 18.98 -13.03
C ALA A 123 -1.68 19.27 -13.17
N ARG A 124 -2.34 18.76 -14.22
CA ARG A 124 -3.78 18.90 -14.44
C ARG A 124 -4.61 17.92 -13.62
N PHE A 125 -4.00 16.85 -13.09
CA PHE A 125 -4.67 15.89 -12.20
C PHE A 125 -4.62 16.43 -10.77
N THR A 126 -5.78 16.56 -10.14
CA THR A 126 -5.95 17.31 -8.88
C THR A 126 -6.52 16.48 -7.74
N THR A 127 -7.06 15.30 -8.03
CA THR A 127 -7.60 14.40 -7.00
C THR A 127 -7.40 12.95 -7.38
N VAL A 128 -7.53 12.08 -6.38
CA VAL A 128 -7.50 10.62 -6.53
C VAL A 128 -8.87 10.08 -6.14
N ARG A 129 -9.40 9.18 -6.97
CA ARG A 129 -10.56 8.34 -6.69
C ARG A 129 -10.12 6.90 -6.64
N PHE A 130 -10.87 6.10 -5.91
CA PHE A 130 -10.59 4.68 -5.74
C PHE A 130 -11.72 3.86 -6.34
N GLN A 131 -11.36 2.76 -7.00
CA GLN A 131 -12.31 1.74 -7.43
C GLN A 131 -11.95 0.43 -6.75
N LEU A 132 -12.80 -0.05 -5.85
CA LEU A 132 -12.57 -1.27 -5.09
C LEU A 132 -12.37 -2.46 -6.02
N GLN A 133 -11.25 -3.15 -5.87
CA GLN A 133 -10.95 -4.38 -6.62
C GLN A 133 -11.21 -5.60 -5.75
N ARG A 134 -10.62 -5.61 -4.54
CA ARG A 134 -10.79 -6.70 -3.58
C ARG A 134 -10.51 -6.23 -2.16
N TRP A 135 -10.94 -7.05 -1.20
CA TRP A 135 -10.55 -6.93 0.18
C TRP A 135 -10.30 -8.31 0.78
N ARG A 136 -9.49 -8.35 1.84
CA ARG A 136 -9.27 -9.58 2.61
C ARG A 136 -9.07 -9.30 4.08
N TRP A 137 -9.54 -10.23 4.90
CA TRP A 137 -9.29 -10.29 6.34
C TRP A 137 -8.24 -11.34 6.64
N TYR A 138 -7.32 -11.03 7.55
CA TYR A 138 -6.34 -11.99 8.03
C TYR A 138 -5.92 -11.69 9.47
N PRO A 139 -5.51 -12.69 10.26
CA PRO A 139 -5.05 -12.45 11.62
C PRO A 139 -3.73 -11.68 11.60
N VAL A 140 -3.53 -10.81 12.59
CA VAL A 140 -2.21 -10.25 12.89
C VAL A 140 -1.29 -11.41 13.23
N ALA A 141 -0.14 -11.51 12.56
CA ALA A 141 0.84 -12.55 12.87
C ALA A 141 1.24 -12.41 14.35
N PRO A 142 1.28 -13.51 15.13
CA PRO A 142 1.84 -13.44 16.47
C PRO A 142 3.27 -12.93 16.35
N GLU A 143 3.62 -11.91 17.14
CA GLU A 143 5.00 -11.43 17.19
C GLU A 143 5.88 -12.63 17.52
N LEU A 144 6.74 -13.02 16.59
CA LEU A 144 7.73 -14.07 16.83
C LEU A 144 8.54 -13.59 18.04
N GLY A 145 8.36 -14.29 19.16
CA GLY A 145 8.75 -13.83 20.48
C GLY A 145 10.12 -13.19 20.49
N GLN A 146 10.19 -11.98 21.06
CA GLN A 146 11.42 -11.50 21.66
C GLN A 146 11.97 -12.63 22.53
N GLY A 147 13.16 -13.11 22.17
CA GLY A 147 13.81 -14.22 22.87
C GLY A 147 13.82 -13.94 24.36
N VAL A 148 13.08 -14.77 25.11
CA VAL A 148 13.30 -14.92 26.53
C VAL A 148 14.76 -15.34 26.67
N SER A 149 15.60 -14.40 27.13
CA SER A 149 16.96 -14.67 27.52
C SER A 149 16.92 -15.51 28.79
N GLU A 150 16.74 -16.81 28.60
CA GLU A 150 17.02 -17.80 29.62
C GLU A 150 18.53 -18.06 29.61
N LYS A 151 19.27 -17.27 30.41
CA LYS A 151 20.62 -17.52 30.96
C LYS A 151 20.97 -16.30 31.83
N ALA A 152 21.29 -16.38 33.11
CA ALA A 152 21.95 -17.47 33.82
C ALA A 152 21.53 -17.48 35.30
N LYS A 153 21.23 -18.68 35.81
CA LYS A 153 21.59 -19.06 37.18
C LYS A 153 23.11 -19.17 37.22
N ASN A 154 23.77 -18.33 38.01
CA ASN A 154 24.90 -18.74 38.84
C ASN A 154 25.00 -17.80 40.04
#